data_AF-A0A4D4JXG2-F1
#
_entry.id   AF-A0A4D4JXG2-F1
#
_cell.length_a   1.000
_cell.length_b   1.000
_cell.length_c   1.000
_cell.angle_alpha   90.00
_cell.angle_beta   90.00
_cell.angle_gamma   90.00
#
_symmetry.space_group_name_H-M   'P 1'
#
loop_
_entity.id
_entity.type
_entity.pdbx_description
1 polymer ?
#
loop_
_entity_poly.entity_id
_entity_poly.type
_entity_poly.pdbx_seq_one_letter_code
_entity_poly.pdbx_strand_id
1 'polypeptide(L)'
;MLAGGFVPALMSPTKSKSPEWVLAERAAKYVPMSLWHLHLDALDLVGLTNAPNARETVALASVALERMADVLHEQWNPRTGTVYAQFSSDLALLLPEMSEQELLDLRRISERFSPSIFDTAMKRSPRPQFHSVIEIPDFTSQHVHKTLLTIATDEAFLRADRMQAWALALATATLLLHARVRLVEISQPPCRIFAPELSYLLALTNLLFRADFELDGTTEELERVSQLGRFPWTAFSLDRLFEARVVYEQQMLLHGVALRSIEKIIDGE
;
A
#
# COMPACT_ATOMS: atom_id res chain seq x y z
N MET A 1 -14.22 14.56 -10.86
CA MET A 1 -12.92 13.87 -10.83
C MET A 1 -12.44 13.93 -9.39
N LEU A 2 -12.31 12.78 -8.72
CA LEU A 2 -11.72 12.71 -7.38
C LEU A 2 -10.21 12.92 -7.56
N ALA A 3 -9.73 14.16 -7.41
CA ALA A 3 -8.31 14.47 -7.49
C ALA A 3 -7.71 14.43 -6.08
N GLY A 4 -6.50 13.87 -5.94
CA GLY A 4 -5.80 13.86 -4.66
C GLY A 4 -5.31 15.27 -4.29
N GLY A 5 -4.84 16.04 -5.29
CA GLY A 5 -4.52 17.46 -5.12
C GLY A 5 -3.06 17.74 -4.73
N PHE A 6 -2.23 16.73 -4.45
CA PHE A 6 -0.81 16.90 -4.18
C PHE A 6 -0.03 17.36 -5.41
N VAL A 7 -0.21 16.69 -6.56
CA VAL A 7 0.41 17.10 -7.83
C VAL A 7 0.05 18.55 -8.19
N PRO A 8 -1.24 18.97 -8.18
CA PRO A 8 -1.61 20.37 -8.33
C PRO A 8 -0.96 21.33 -7.31
N ALA A 9 -0.85 20.93 -6.04
CA ALA A 9 -0.20 21.74 -5.01
C ALA A 9 1.28 21.96 -5.31
N LEU A 10 1.99 20.93 -5.79
CA LEU A 10 3.38 21.03 -6.25
C LEU A 10 3.51 21.98 -7.45
N MET A 11 2.58 21.92 -8.40
CA MET A 11 2.55 22.76 -9.61
C MET A 11 2.16 24.22 -9.36
N SER A 12 1.79 24.60 -8.13
CA SER A 12 1.32 25.95 -7.83
C SER A 12 2.35 27.03 -8.24
N PRO A 13 1.95 28.15 -8.85
CA PRO A 13 2.89 29.17 -9.30
C PRO A 13 3.82 29.66 -8.18
N THR A 14 5.07 29.95 -8.50
CA THR A 14 6.05 30.53 -7.57
C THR A 14 6.81 31.68 -8.22
N LYS A 15 7.10 32.73 -7.43
CA LYS A 15 7.95 33.85 -7.83
C LYS A 15 9.43 33.62 -7.50
N SER A 16 9.75 32.46 -6.89
CA SER A 16 11.12 32.10 -6.53
C SER A 16 11.98 31.91 -7.78
N LYS A 17 13.24 32.36 -7.71
CA LYS A 17 14.26 32.07 -8.73
C LYS A 17 14.78 30.63 -8.65
N SER A 18 14.43 29.91 -7.58
CA SER A 18 14.81 28.52 -7.33
C SER A 18 13.55 27.66 -7.17
N PRO A 19 12.89 27.28 -8.28
CA PRO A 19 11.63 26.53 -8.24
C PRO A 19 11.78 25.13 -7.64
N GLU A 20 12.92 24.47 -7.82
CA GLU A 20 13.21 23.14 -7.26
C GLU A 20 13.18 23.12 -5.73
N TRP A 21 13.72 24.16 -5.08
CA TRP A 21 13.70 24.27 -3.63
C TRP A 21 12.28 24.46 -3.09
N VAL A 22 11.46 25.27 -3.78
CA VAL A 22 10.05 25.47 -3.42
C VAL A 22 9.25 24.17 -3.60
N LEU A 23 9.55 23.40 -4.65
CA LEU A 23 8.96 22.08 -4.87
C LEU A 23 9.27 21.13 -3.71
N ALA A 24 10.55 21.01 -3.33
CA ALA A 24 10.97 20.18 -2.21
C ALA A 24 10.35 20.63 -0.87
N GLU A 25 10.28 21.94 -0.62
CA GLU A 25 9.65 22.50 0.59
C GLU A 25 8.15 22.16 0.66
N ARG A 26 7.44 22.27 -0.46
CA ARG A 26 6.01 21.90 -0.53
C ARG A 26 5.81 20.41 -0.31
N ALA A 27 6.65 19.57 -0.92
CA ALA A 27 6.60 18.13 -0.72
C ALA A 27 6.87 17.75 0.75
N ALA A 28 7.86 18.38 1.40
CA ALA A 28 8.15 18.13 2.82
C ALA A 28 6.98 18.47 3.76
N LYS A 29 6.13 19.45 3.38
CA LYS A 29 4.93 19.83 4.15
C LYS A 29 3.71 18.97 3.85
N TYR A 30 3.77 18.13 2.82
CA TYR A 30 2.64 17.29 2.45
C TYR A 30 2.38 16.21 3.51
N VAL A 31 1.12 16.15 3.94
CA VAL A 31 0.57 15.11 4.82
C VAL A 31 -0.81 14.76 4.25
N PRO A 32 -1.03 13.52 3.78
CA PRO A 32 -2.35 13.13 3.29
C PRO A 32 -3.36 13.13 4.43
N MET A 33 -4.59 13.50 4.13
CA MET A 33 -5.70 13.48 5.10
C MET A 33 -6.10 12.06 5.51
N SER A 34 -5.87 11.10 4.62
CA SER A 34 -6.19 9.68 4.79
C SER A 34 -5.42 8.84 3.77
N LEU A 35 -5.42 7.52 3.93
CA LEU A 35 -4.86 6.62 2.92
C LEU A 35 -5.58 6.75 1.56
N TRP A 36 -6.87 7.09 1.57
CA TRP A 36 -7.63 7.39 0.37
C TRP A 36 -7.14 8.63 -0.37
N HIS A 37 -6.81 9.71 0.36
CA HIS A 37 -6.22 10.91 -0.24
C HIS A 37 -4.88 10.54 -0.91
N LEU A 38 -4.01 9.81 -0.21
CA LEU A 38 -2.74 9.34 -0.77
C LEU A 38 -2.93 8.45 -2.01
N HIS A 39 -3.96 7.60 -2.02
CA HIS A 39 -4.28 6.75 -3.17
C HIS A 39 -4.69 7.56 -4.40
N LEU A 40 -5.55 8.57 -4.22
CA LEU A 40 -5.94 9.48 -5.30
C LEU A 40 -4.75 10.29 -5.83
N ASP A 41 -3.85 10.73 -4.95
CA ASP A 41 -2.61 11.39 -5.35
C ASP A 41 -1.70 10.47 -6.17
N ALA A 42 -1.65 9.17 -5.83
CA ALA A 42 -0.90 8.19 -6.59
C ALA A 42 -1.51 7.95 -7.99
N LEU A 43 -2.84 7.96 -8.13
CA LEU A 43 -3.52 7.92 -9.43
C LEU A 43 -3.18 9.15 -10.28
N ASP A 44 -3.24 10.35 -9.68
CA ASP A 44 -2.87 11.60 -10.36
C ASP A 44 -1.41 11.56 -10.84
N LEU A 45 -0.50 11.03 -10.02
CA LEU A 45 0.90 10.85 -10.39
C LEU A 45 1.08 9.85 -11.54
N VAL A 46 0.37 8.71 -11.53
CA VAL A 46 0.44 7.75 -12.65
C VAL A 46 -0.03 8.42 -13.94
N GLY A 47 -1.17 9.12 -13.90
CA GLY A 47 -1.67 9.90 -15.03
C GLY A 47 -0.65 10.93 -15.54
N LEU A 48 0.04 11.64 -14.63
CA LEU A 48 1.12 12.57 -14.97
C LEU A 48 2.29 11.87 -15.68
N THR A 49 2.70 10.69 -15.20
CA THR A 49 3.83 9.94 -15.79
C THR A 49 3.49 9.24 -17.11
N ASN A 50 2.20 9.01 -17.39
CA ASN A 50 1.74 8.46 -18.65
C ASN A 50 1.39 9.53 -19.70
N ALA A 51 1.29 10.80 -19.30
CA ALA A 51 0.93 11.89 -20.20
C ALA A 51 1.95 12.08 -21.35
N PRO A 52 1.51 12.55 -22.54
CA PRO A 52 2.42 12.79 -23.67
C PRO A 52 3.58 13.76 -23.36
N ASN A 53 3.37 14.67 -22.41
CA ASN A 53 4.36 15.65 -21.96
C ASN A 53 5.09 15.25 -20.67
N ALA A 54 5.04 13.97 -20.26
CA ALA A 54 5.63 13.50 -19.00
C ALA A 54 7.14 13.81 -18.86
N ARG A 55 7.87 13.99 -19.97
CA ARG A 55 9.28 14.44 -19.96
C ARG A 55 9.47 15.81 -19.31
N GLU A 56 8.50 16.70 -19.42
CA GLU A 56 8.56 18.06 -18.88
C GLU A 56 8.31 18.09 -17.37
N THR A 57 7.74 17.01 -16.82
CA THR A 57 7.28 16.93 -15.43
C THR A 57 8.07 15.95 -14.58
N VAL A 58 9.17 15.39 -15.12
CA VAL A 58 10.03 14.40 -14.44
C VAL A 58 10.43 14.84 -13.04
N ALA A 59 10.99 16.05 -12.88
CA ALA A 59 11.43 16.53 -11.57
C ALA A 59 10.28 16.62 -10.55
N LEU A 60 9.11 17.09 -10.99
CA LEU A 60 7.92 17.16 -10.15
C LEU A 60 7.42 15.77 -9.75
N ALA A 61 7.33 14.87 -10.73
CA ALA A 61 6.88 13.51 -10.53
C ALA A 61 7.83 12.71 -9.62
N SER A 62 9.15 12.90 -9.76
CA SER A 62 10.16 12.31 -8.87
C SER A 62 9.99 12.76 -7.42
N VAL A 63 9.84 14.06 -7.17
CA VAL A 63 9.62 14.59 -5.81
C VAL A 63 8.30 14.10 -5.21
N ALA A 64 7.23 14.08 -6.02
CA ALA A 64 5.93 13.58 -5.58
C ALA A 64 5.99 12.09 -5.21
N LEU A 65 6.62 11.29 -6.08
CA LEU A 65 6.82 9.85 -5.89
C LEU A 65 7.58 9.54 -4.61
N GLU A 66 8.72 10.20 -4.40
CA GLU A 66 9.54 10.01 -3.20
C GLU A 66 8.74 10.31 -1.94
N ARG A 67 8.09 11.47 -1.89
CA ARG A 67 7.32 11.86 -0.70
C ARG A 67 6.16 10.92 -0.43
N MET A 68 5.40 10.52 -1.44
CA MET A 68 4.28 9.59 -1.24
C MET A 68 4.74 8.20 -0.80
N ALA A 69 5.87 7.73 -1.34
CA ALA A 69 6.48 6.47 -0.92
C ALA A 69 6.96 6.55 0.54
N ASP A 70 7.57 7.66 0.95
CA ASP A 70 7.98 7.91 2.34
C ASP A 70 6.78 7.87 3.28
N VAL A 71 5.71 8.60 2.96
CA VAL A 71 4.49 8.61 3.78
C VAL A 71 3.87 7.22 3.89
N LEU A 72 3.75 6.48 2.79
CA LEU A 72 3.20 5.12 2.82
C LEU A 72 4.08 4.19 3.66
N HIS A 73 5.40 4.34 3.57
CA HIS A 73 6.34 3.57 4.36
C HIS A 73 6.30 3.92 5.86
N GLU A 74 6.23 5.19 6.22
CA GLU A 74 6.03 5.66 7.61
C GLU A 74 4.75 5.07 8.22
N GLN A 75 3.70 4.88 7.42
CA GLN A 75 2.45 4.27 7.87
C GLN A 75 2.59 2.76 8.07
N TRP A 76 3.21 2.04 7.13
CA TRP A 76 3.18 0.57 7.05
C TRP A 76 4.48 -0.16 7.41
N ASN A 77 5.52 0.55 7.83
CA ASN A 77 6.75 -0.09 8.33
C ASN A 77 6.41 -1.04 9.49
N PRO A 78 6.72 -2.35 9.44
CA PRO A 78 6.30 -3.29 10.47
C PRO A 78 6.83 -2.97 11.88
N ARG A 79 7.95 -2.24 11.97
CA ARG A 79 8.59 -1.87 13.24
C ARG A 79 8.06 -0.55 13.81
N THR A 80 7.84 0.44 12.96
CA THR A 80 7.55 1.82 13.40
C THR A 80 6.26 2.41 12.84
N GLY A 81 5.52 1.62 12.06
CA GLY A 81 4.33 2.01 11.33
C GLY A 81 3.27 2.63 12.24
N THR A 82 2.78 3.79 11.86
CA THR A 82 1.77 4.52 12.65
C THR A 82 0.35 3.99 12.41
N VAL A 83 0.10 3.33 11.27
CA VAL A 83 -1.25 2.87 10.90
C VAL A 83 -1.80 1.83 11.89
N TYR A 84 -0.92 1.03 12.49
CA TYR A 84 -1.27 -0.03 13.44
C TYR A 84 -2.02 0.47 14.68
N ALA A 85 -1.79 1.72 15.09
CA ALA A 85 -2.48 2.30 16.23
C ALA A 85 -3.96 2.59 15.95
N GLN A 86 -4.36 2.62 14.67
CA GLN A 86 -5.72 2.92 14.23
C GLN A 86 -6.58 1.67 14.07
N PHE A 87 -5.97 0.48 14.08
CA PHE A 87 -6.66 -0.78 13.86
C PHE A 87 -7.24 -1.36 15.14
N SER A 88 -8.35 -2.07 14.96
CA SER A 88 -8.98 -2.92 15.98
C SER A 88 -7.97 -3.95 16.48
N SER A 89 -7.87 -4.11 17.80
CA SER A 89 -7.00 -5.13 18.41
C SER A 89 -7.43 -6.56 18.03
N ASP A 90 -6.54 -7.53 18.20
CA ASP A 90 -6.89 -8.94 17.93
C ASP A 90 -8.06 -9.41 18.78
N LEU A 91 -8.13 -8.96 20.03
CA LEU A 91 -9.25 -9.30 20.91
C LEU A 91 -10.55 -8.62 20.46
N ALA A 92 -10.49 -7.36 20.02
CA ALA A 92 -11.67 -6.66 19.53
C ALA A 92 -12.28 -7.34 18.30
N LEU A 93 -11.46 -7.93 17.42
CA LEU A 93 -11.92 -8.68 16.26
C LEU A 93 -12.46 -10.07 16.60
N LEU A 94 -11.92 -10.72 17.63
CA LEU A 94 -12.37 -12.06 18.06
C LEU A 94 -13.66 -12.02 18.88
N LEU A 95 -13.89 -10.95 19.64
CA LEU A 95 -15.02 -10.79 20.56
C LEU A 95 -16.40 -11.12 19.96
N PRO A 96 -16.75 -10.67 18.75
CA PRO A 96 -18.04 -10.98 18.13
C PRO A 96 -18.24 -12.45 17.77
N GLU A 97 -17.15 -13.22 17.65
CA GLU A 97 -17.17 -14.64 17.26
C GLU A 97 -17.22 -15.57 18.48
N MET A 98 -16.96 -15.05 19.68
CA MET A 98 -16.93 -15.81 20.93
C MET A 98 -18.35 -16.08 21.46
N SER A 99 -18.56 -17.30 21.96
CA SER A 99 -19.75 -17.69 22.70
C SER A 99 -19.82 -16.99 24.07
N GLU A 100 -21.03 -16.93 24.66
CA GLU A 100 -21.23 -16.34 26.00
C GLU A 100 -20.33 -16.98 27.06
N GLN A 101 -20.11 -18.29 26.97
CA GLN A 101 -19.25 -19.02 27.90
C GLN A 101 -17.77 -18.60 27.76
N GLU A 102 -17.27 -18.50 26.54
CA GLU A 102 -15.88 -18.06 26.28
C GLU A 102 -15.65 -16.61 26.74
N LEU A 103 -16.66 -15.75 26.61
CA LEU A 103 -16.60 -14.38 27.11
C LEU A 103 -16.53 -14.31 28.63
N LEU A 104 -17.34 -15.11 29.32
CA LEU A 104 -17.31 -15.21 30.79
C LEU A 104 -15.95 -15.71 31.27
N ASP A 105 -15.39 -16.72 30.62
CA ASP A 105 -14.09 -17.28 30.97
C ASP A 105 -12.96 -16.29 30.72
N LEU A 106 -12.98 -15.58 29.58
CA LEU A 106 -12.00 -14.54 29.27
C LEU A 106 -12.02 -13.41 30.30
N ARG A 107 -13.22 -12.91 30.67
CA ARG A 107 -13.37 -11.88 31.70
C ARG A 107 -12.80 -12.37 33.03
N ARG A 108 -13.16 -13.58 33.45
CA ARG A 108 -12.69 -14.18 34.69
C ARG A 108 -11.18 -14.37 34.73
N ILE A 109 -10.54 -14.73 33.60
CA ILE A 109 -9.08 -14.84 33.50
C ILE A 109 -8.44 -13.45 33.57
N SER A 110 -9.00 -12.47 32.87
CA SER A 110 -8.46 -11.11 32.80
C SER A 110 -8.50 -10.37 34.14
N GLU A 111 -9.52 -10.62 34.96
CA GLU A 111 -9.68 -10.07 36.32
C GLU A 111 -8.66 -10.61 37.32
N ARG A 112 -7.93 -11.69 36.99
CA ARG A 112 -6.83 -12.21 37.84
C ARG A 112 -5.62 -11.29 37.86
N PHE A 113 -5.53 -10.33 36.94
CA PHE A 113 -4.44 -9.37 36.83
C PHE A 113 -4.89 -8.01 37.39
N SER A 114 -3.97 -7.28 38.04
CA SER A 114 -4.23 -5.92 38.57
C SER A 114 -3.19 -4.93 38.00
N PRO A 115 -3.60 -3.96 37.17
CA PRO A 115 -4.95 -3.74 36.65
C PRO A 115 -5.39 -4.86 35.68
N SER A 116 -6.71 -4.96 35.43
CA SER A 116 -7.25 -5.93 34.48
C SER A 116 -6.58 -5.77 33.11
N ILE A 117 -6.15 -6.88 32.54
CA ILE A 117 -5.53 -6.89 31.21
C ILE A 117 -6.56 -6.80 30.08
N PHE A 118 -7.85 -6.92 30.37
CA PHE A 118 -8.91 -6.93 29.35
C PHE A 118 -8.91 -5.63 28.54
N ASP A 119 -9.02 -4.48 29.21
CA ASP A 119 -9.04 -3.17 28.55
C ASP A 119 -7.73 -2.87 27.82
N THR A 120 -6.62 -3.38 28.35
CA THR A 120 -5.30 -3.26 27.72
C THR A 120 -5.24 -4.09 26.44
N ALA A 121 -5.71 -5.33 26.46
CA ALA A 121 -5.78 -6.20 25.29
C ALA A 121 -6.73 -5.64 24.22
N MET A 122 -7.87 -5.05 24.64
CA MET A 122 -8.82 -4.39 23.76
C MET A 122 -8.25 -3.21 22.98
N LYS A 123 -7.28 -2.49 23.56
CA LYS A 123 -6.65 -1.31 22.97
C LYS A 123 -5.27 -1.58 22.40
N ARG A 124 -4.76 -2.81 22.51
CA ARG A 124 -3.42 -3.17 22.05
C ARG A 124 -3.38 -3.06 20.53
N SER A 125 -2.54 -2.14 20.03
CA SER A 125 -2.31 -1.98 18.60
C SER A 125 -1.81 -3.29 18.00
N PRO A 126 -2.51 -3.86 17.01
CA PRO A 126 -2.07 -5.09 16.38
C PRO A 126 -0.85 -4.81 15.50
N ARG A 127 0.05 -5.80 15.39
CA ARG A 127 1.20 -5.72 14.50
C ARG A 127 1.40 -7.07 13.80
N PRO A 128 1.90 -7.08 12.56
CA PRO A 128 2.27 -8.31 11.91
C PRO A 128 3.36 -9.03 12.71
N GLN A 129 3.17 -10.33 12.91
CA GLN A 129 4.06 -11.24 13.60
C GLN A 129 4.93 -11.96 12.59
N PHE A 130 6.23 -11.92 12.82
CA PHE A 130 7.23 -12.65 12.03
C PHE A 130 7.96 -13.61 12.96
N HIS A 131 8.46 -14.73 12.41
CA HIS A 131 9.09 -15.78 13.22
C HIS A 131 10.31 -15.28 14.01
N SER A 132 11.02 -14.25 13.50
CA SER A 132 11.99 -13.49 14.29
C SER A 132 12.05 -12.00 13.94
N VAL A 133 12.53 -11.17 14.88
CA VAL A 133 12.75 -9.72 14.66
C VAL A 133 13.84 -9.48 13.61
N ILE A 134 14.81 -10.40 13.47
CA ILE A 134 15.89 -10.36 12.48
C ILE A 134 15.35 -10.59 11.07
N GLU A 135 14.23 -11.31 10.94
CA GLU A 135 13.57 -11.58 9.67
C GLU A 135 12.68 -10.44 9.18
N ILE A 136 12.41 -9.40 9.99
CA ILE A 136 11.64 -8.24 9.54
C ILE A 136 12.49 -7.48 8.52
N PRO A 137 12.14 -7.49 7.22
CA PRO A 137 12.96 -6.84 6.21
C PRO A 137 12.92 -5.33 6.40
N ASP A 138 14.10 -4.70 6.37
CA ASP A 138 14.22 -3.25 6.46
C ASP A 138 14.28 -2.65 5.05
N PHE A 139 13.13 -2.68 4.38
CA PHE A 139 12.99 -2.06 3.06
C PHE A 139 12.87 -0.54 3.23
N THR A 140 13.61 0.20 2.40
CA THR A 140 13.43 1.65 2.28
C THR A 140 12.06 1.98 1.69
N SER A 141 11.63 3.24 1.80
CA SER A 141 10.37 3.72 1.23
C SER A 141 10.22 3.41 -0.26
N GLN A 142 11.33 3.39 -1.00
CA GLN A 142 11.35 3.00 -2.40
C GLN A 142 10.82 1.57 -2.63
N HIS A 143 10.98 0.67 -1.67
CA HIS A 143 10.52 -0.71 -1.78
C HIS A 143 9.31 -1.01 -0.90
N VAL A 144 8.47 -0.01 -0.61
CA VAL A 144 7.26 -0.17 0.23
C VAL A 144 6.31 -1.28 -0.25
N HIS A 145 6.24 -1.55 -1.56
CA HIS A 145 5.49 -2.71 -2.09
C HIS A 145 6.02 -4.04 -1.52
N LYS A 146 7.35 -4.21 -1.36
CA LYS A 146 7.96 -5.41 -0.76
C LYS A 146 7.63 -5.50 0.73
N THR A 147 7.57 -4.38 1.43
CA THR A 147 7.09 -4.31 2.82
C THR A 147 5.66 -4.84 2.93
N LEU A 148 4.75 -4.34 2.09
CA LEU A 148 3.35 -4.75 2.11
C LEU A 148 3.17 -6.23 1.72
N LEU A 149 3.95 -6.72 0.77
CA LEU A 149 4.00 -8.13 0.37
C LEU A 149 4.53 -9.05 1.48
N THR A 150 5.44 -8.54 2.31
CA THR A 150 5.92 -9.27 3.49
C THR A 150 4.84 -9.34 4.56
N ILE A 151 4.02 -8.30 4.73
CA ILE A 151 2.90 -8.35 5.68
C ILE A 151 1.88 -9.45 5.31
N ALA A 152 1.74 -9.78 4.02
CA ALA A 152 0.88 -10.88 3.58
C ALA A 152 1.33 -12.28 4.04
N THR A 153 2.55 -12.42 4.59
CA THR A 153 3.01 -13.69 5.17
C THR A 153 2.39 -13.94 6.54
N ASP A 154 1.88 -12.92 7.23
CA ASP A 154 1.13 -13.08 8.47
C ASP A 154 -0.36 -13.24 8.17
N GLU A 155 -0.76 -14.51 8.06
CA GLU A 155 -2.13 -14.92 7.74
C GLU A 155 -3.17 -14.44 8.77
N ALA A 156 -2.78 -14.29 10.04
CA ALA A 156 -3.68 -13.91 11.12
C ALA A 156 -3.86 -12.38 11.23
N PHE A 157 -2.92 -11.61 10.66
CA PHE A 157 -2.94 -10.16 10.74
C PHE A 157 -3.94 -9.53 9.75
N LEU A 158 -3.99 -10.00 8.50
CA LEU A 158 -4.79 -9.41 7.42
C LEU A 158 -6.26 -9.82 7.46
N ARG A 159 -7.03 -9.20 8.37
CA ARG A 159 -8.46 -9.40 8.55
C ARG A 159 -9.19 -8.08 8.79
N ALA A 160 -10.50 -8.05 8.49
CA ALA A 160 -11.40 -6.93 8.78
C ALA A 160 -10.85 -5.56 8.33
N ASP A 161 -10.77 -4.58 9.23
CA ASP A 161 -10.29 -3.21 8.99
C ASP A 161 -8.85 -3.18 8.46
N ARG A 162 -7.99 -4.07 8.96
CA ARG A 162 -6.59 -4.20 8.53
C ARG A 162 -6.50 -4.65 7.07
N MET A 163 -7.36 -5.59 6.66
CA MET A 163 -7.41 -6.08 5.29
C MET A 163 -7.86 -4.98 4.32
N GLN A 164 -8.87 -4.20 4.70
CA GLN A 164 -9.35 -3.05 3.92
C GLN A 164 -8.27 -2.00 3.71
N ALA A 165 -7.61 -1.60 4.79
CA ALA A 165 -6.53 -0.61 4.74
C ALA A 165 -5.30 -1.14 3.98
N TRP A 166 -4.93 -2.40 4.20
CA TRP A 166 -3.79 -3.01 3.54
C TRP A 166 -4.00 -3.17 2.03
N ALA A 167 -5.19 -3.58 1.58
CA ALA A 167 -5.51 -3.69 0.16
C ALA A 167 -5.37 -2.35 -0.58
N LEU A 168 -5.88 -1.26 0.02
CA LEU A 168 -5.73 0.09 -0.54
C LEU A 168 -4.27 0.57 -0.53
N ALA A 169 -3.52 0.25 0.54
CA ALA A 169 -2.10 0.55 0.62
C ALA A 169 -1.30 -0.22 -0.43
N LEU A 170 -1.62 -1.49 -0.67
CA LEU A 170 -0.97 -2.32 -1.68
C LEU A 170 -1.23 -1.76 -3.07
N ALA A 171 -2.47 -1.43 -3.41
CA ALA A 171 -2.80 -0.74 -4.66
C ALA A 171 -2.04 0.58 -4.81
N THR A 172 -2.00 1.40 -3.75
CA THR A 172 -1.26 2.67 -3.75
C THR A 172 0.23 2.43 -4.00
N ALA A 173 0.85 1.46 -3.33
CA ALA A 173 2.26 1.10 -3.56
C ALA A 173 2.50 0.63 -5.00
N THR A 174 1.56 -0.10 -5.60
CA THR A 174 1.64 -0.54 -7.00
C THR A 174 1.59 0.64 -7.96
N LEU A 175 0.72 1.63 -7.72
CA LEU A 175 0.69 2.87 -8.51
C LEU A 175 2.00 3.65 -8.41
N LEU A 176 2.58 3.75 -7.21
CA LEU A 176 3.89 4.39 -7.02
C LEU A 176 5.01 3.60 -7.72
N LEU A 177 4.98 2.27 -7.67
CA LEU A 177 5.91 1.42 -8.41
C LEU A 177 5.77 1.64 -9.93
N HIS A 178 4.54 1.72 -10.43
CA HIS A 178 4.24 2.01 -11.83
C HIS A 178 4.86 3.36 -12.25
N ALA A 179 4.54 4.43 -11.52
CA ALA A 179 5.09 5.76 -11.76
C ALA A 179 6.62 5.76 -11.74
N ARG A 180 7.26 5.02 -10.81
CA ARG A 180 8.72 4.89 -10.78
C ARG A 180 9.28 4.26 -12.06
N VAL A 181 8.74 3.13 -12.47
CA VAL A 181 9.21 2.41 -13.66
C VAL A 181 9.09 3.33 -14.88
N ARG A 182 7.95 4.01 -15.04
CA ARG A 182 7.74 4.99 -16.12
C ARG A 182 8.72 6.15 -16.06
N LEU A 183 9.01 6.72 -14.89
CA LEU A 183 9.99 7.81 -14.77
C LEU A 183 11.41 7.39 -15.19
N VAL A 184 11.81 6.17 -14.86
CA VAL A 184 13.11 5.62 -15.29
C VAL A 184 13.13 5.47 -16.82
N GLU A 185 12.09 4.91 -17.42
CA GLU A 185 11.97 4.77 -18.87
C GLU A 185 12.03 6.12 -19.60
N ILE A 186 11.37 7.14 -19.05
CA ILE A 186 11.36 8.51 -19.58
C ILE A 186 12.74 9.15 -19.48
N SER A 187 13.45 8.95 -18.36
CA SER A 187 14.71 9.62 -18.04
C SER A 187 15.95 8.94 -18.63
N GLN A 188 15.92 7.62 -18.83
CA GLN A 188 17.07 6.82 -19.29
C GLN A 188 16.73 5.80 -20.40
N PRO A 189 16.25 6.23 -21.58
CA PRO A 189 16.17 5.35 -22.74
C PRO A 189 17.59 5.09 -23.30
N PRO A 190 18.10 3.84 -23.47
CA PRO A 190 17.47 2.52 -23.36
C PRO A 190 18.18 1.64 -22.29
N CYS A 191 18.07 1.96 -21.00
CA CYS A 191 18.67 1.12 -19.97
C CYS A 191 17.79 -0.11 -19.66
N ARG A 192 18.22 -1.28 -20.13
CA ARG A 192 17.61 -2.62 -19.93
C ARG A 192 17.63 -3.16 -18.47
N ILE A 193 17.77 -2.31 -17.44
CA ILE A 193 18.10 -2.79 -16.09
C ILE A 193 17.07 -2.30 -15.07
N PHE A 194 15.84 -2.81 -15.14
CA PHE A 194 14.83 -2.74 -14.06
C PHE A 194 14.10 -4.10 -13.90
N ALA A 195 14.84 -5.20 -14.10
CA ALA A 195 14.25 -6.54 -14.23
C ALA A 195 13.46 -7.04 -13.01
N PRO A 196 13.90 -6.83 -11.74
CA PRO A 196 13.13 -7.31 -10.59
C PRO A 196 11.85 -6.50 -10.38
N GLU A 197 11.94 -5.17 -10.31
CA GLU A 197 10.83 -4.25 -10.09
C GLU A 197 9.74 -4.36 -11.15
N LEU A 198 10.10 -4.64 -12.41
CA LEU A 198 9.13 -4.93 -13.47
C LEU A 198 8.32 -6.21 -13.18
N SER A 199 8.95 -7.24 -12.60
CA SER A 199 8.24 -8.47 -12.23
C SER A 199 7.22 -8.22 -11.12
N TYR A 200 7.58 -7.40 -10.11
CA TYR A 200 6.61 -6.96 -9.09
C TYR A 200 5.49 -6.13 -9.71
N LEU A 201 5.82 -5.20 -10.61
CA LEU A 201 4.83 -4.34 -11.25
C LEU A 201 3.82 -5.14 -12.06
N LEU A 202 4.28 -6.08 -12.90
CA LEU A 202 3.41 -6.92 -13.72
C LEU A 202 2.45 -7.73 -12.85
N ALA A 203 2.97 -8.49 -11.88
CA ALA A 203 2.16 -9.33 -11.00
C ALA A 203 1.10 -8.51 -10.24
N LEU A 204 1.50 -7.37 -9.66
CA LEU A 204 0.60 -6.54 -8.87
C LEU A 204 -0.42 -5.78 -9.73
N THR A 205 -0.04 -5.37 -10.94
CA THR A 205 -0.97 -4.72 -11.89
C THR A 205 -2.02 -5.70 -12.37
N ASN A 206 -1.61 -6.93 -12.72
CA ASN A 206 -2.51 -7.99 -13.12
C ASN A 206 -3.45 -8.40 -11.99
N LEU A 207 -2.92 -8.52 -10.77
CA LEU A 207 -3.72 -8.80 -9.58
C LEU A 207 -4.74 -7.69 -9.29
N LEU A 208 -4.33 -6.43 -9.25
CA LEU A 208 -5.15 -5.36 -8.65
C LEU A 208 -5.94 -4.52 -9.65
N PHE A 209 -5.49 -4.39 -10.90
CA PHE A 209 -5.97 -3.35 -11.80
C PHE A 209 -6.55 -3.85 -13.12
N ARG A 210 -6.15 -5.03 -13.61
CA ARG A 210 -6.68 -5.59 -14.85
C ARG A 210 -8.14 -5.95 -14.71
N ALA A 211 -8.99 -5.50 -15.64
CA ALA A 211 -10.41 -5.85 -15.62
C ALA A 211 -10.67 -7.29 -16.11
N ASP A 212 -9.81 -7.81 -16.98
CA ASP A 212 -9.79 -9.17 -17.53
C ASP A 212 -8.90 -10.11 -16.71
N PHE A 213 -9.08 -10.10 -15.39
CA PHE A 213 -8.27 -10.91 -14.48
C PHE A 213 -8.29 -12.41 -14.83
N GLU A 214 -7.10 -12.95 -15.05
CA GLU A 214 -6.86 -14.38 -15.26
C GLU A 214 -6.12 -14.96 -14.05
N LEU A 215 -6.74 -15.95 -13.39
CA LEU A 215 -6.22 -16.54 -12.17
C LEU A 215 -4.88 -17.25 -12.40
N ASP A 216 -4.79 -18.10 -13.42
CA ASP A 216 -3.62 -18.94 -13.68
C ASP A 216 -2.40 -18.07 -14.02
N GLY A 217 -2.56 -17.13 -14.97
CA GLY A 217 -1.48 -16.21 -15.36
C GLY A 217 -1.01 -15.33 -14.19
N THR A 218 -1.94 -14.80 -13.39
CA THR A 218 -1.57 -14.00 -12.21
C THR A 218 -0.85 -14.85 -11.16
N THR A 219 -1.24 -16.11 -10.99
CA THR A 219 -0.61 -17.03 -10.03
C THR A 219 0.84 -17.30 -10.40
N GLU A 220 1.14 -17.54 -11.68
CA GLU A 220 2.52 -17.74 -12.16
C GLU A 220 3.41 -16.50 -11.92
N GLU A 221 2.86 -15.30 -12.12
CA GLU A 221 3.58 -14.05 -11.86
C GLU A 221 3.82 -13.82 -10.36
N LEU A 222 2.83 -14.13 -9.52
CA LEU A 222 2.97 -14.07 -8.07
C LEU A 222 3.99 -15.10 -7.57
N GLU A 223 4.04 -16.30 -8.14
CA GLU A 223 5.07 -17.30 -7.82
C GLU A 223 6.47 -16.77 -8.12
N ARG A 224 6.67 -16.13 -9.28
CA ARG A 224 7.93 -15.48 -9.63
C ARG A 224 8.30 -14.40 -8.63
N VAL A 225 7.34 -13.56 -8.22
CA VAL A 225 7.54 -12.51 -7.21
C VAL A 225 7.91 -13.11 -5.85
N SER A 226 7.26 -14.20 -5.45
CA SER A 226 7.56 -14.95 -4.22
C SER A 226 9.00 -15.42 -4.21
N GLN A 227 9.47 -16.04 -5.30
CA GLN A 227 10.84 -16.52 -5.44
C GLN A 227 11.87 -15.38 -5.43
N LEU A 228 11.60 -14.29 -6.15
CA LEU A 228 12.48 -13.11 -6.22
C LEU A 228 12.60 -12.41 -4.86
N GLY A 229 11.47 -12.22 -4.17
CA GLY A 229 11.40 -11.58 -2.86
C GLY A 229 11.76 -12.49 -1.69
N ARG A 230 11.85 -13.81 -1.95
CA ARG A 230 11.96 -14.86 -0.93
C ARG A 230 10.87 -14.76 0.13
N PHE A 231 9.64 -14.46 -0.30
CA PHE A 231 8.50 -14.42 0.61
C PHE A 231 8.07 -15.86 0.94
N PRO A 232 7.95 -16.24 2.22
CA PRO A 232 7.48 -17.56 2.61
C PRO A 232 5.94 -17.64 2.47
N TRP A 233 5.41 -17.30 1.30
CA TRP A 233 3.97 -17.34 1.06
C TRP A 233 3.44 -18.77 1.07
N THR A 234 2.34 -18.95 1.78
CA THR A 234 1.53 -20.16 1.78
C THR A 234 0.34 -19.98 0.84
N ALA A 235 -0.48 -21.01 0.69
CA ALA A 235 -1.77 -20.88 0.01
C ALA A 235 -2.64 -19.77 0.65
N PHE A 236 -2.62 -19.64 1.97
CA PHE A 236 -3.36 -18.59 2.67
C PHE A 236 -2.82 -17.19 2.38
N SER A 237 -1.50 -17.00 2.25
CA SER A 237 -0.94 -15.73 1.81
C SER A 237 -1.43 -15.33 0.41
N LEU A 238 -1.53 -16.30 -0.50
CA LEU A 238 -2.07 -16.10 -1.85
C LEU A 238 -3.57 -15.76 -1.79
N ASP A 239 -4.35 -16.44 -0.96
CA ASP A 239 -5.77 -16.12 -0.75
C ASP A 239 -5.95 -14.67 -0.28
N ARG A 240 -5.09 -14.18 0.61
CA ARG A 240 -5.11 -12.77 1.06
C ARG A 240 -4.77 -11.80 -0.07
N LEU A 241 -3.86 -12.16 -0.97
CA LEU A 241 -3.55 -11.33 -2.15
C LEU A 241 -4.75 -11.25 -3.10
N PHE A 242 -5.43 -12.37 -3.36
CA PHE A 242 -6.65 -12.38 -4.18
C PHE A 242 -7.82 -11.67 -3.49
N GLU A 243 -7.98 -11.83 -2.17
CA GLU A 243 -8.96 -11.07 -1.40
C GLU A 243 -8.67 -9.56 -1.46
N ALA A 244 -7.39 -9.15 -1.53
CA ALA A 244 -7.01 -7.74 -1.69
C ALA A 244 -7.62 -7.12 -2.94
N ARG A 245 -7.62 -7.85 -4.06
CA ARG A 245 -8.26 -7.42 -5.30
C ARG A 245 -9.75 -7.16 -5.08
N VAL A 246 -10.46 -8.12 -4.51
CA VAL A 246 -11.91 -8.02 -4.28
C VAL A 246 -12.23 -6.83 -3.36
N VAL A 247 -11.47 -6.70 -2.27
CA VAL A 247 -11.63 -5.61 -1.30
C VAL A 247 -11.31 -4.25 -1.92
N TYR A 248 -10.28 -4.15 -2.76
CA TYR A 248 -9.94 -2.94 -3.48
C TYR A 248 -11.02 -2.56 -4.50
N GLU A 249 -11.49 -3.51 -5.31
CA GLU A 249 -12.53 -3.28 -6.31
C GLU A 249 -13.84 -2.81 -5.66
N GLN A 250 -14.26 -3.45 -4.57
CA GLN A 250 -15.43 -3.03 -3.80
C GLN A 250 -15.25 -1.61 -3.25
N GLN A 251 -14.08 -1.29 -2.69
CA GLN A 251 -13.75 0.05 -2.21
C GLN A 251 -13.87 1.08 -3.33
N MET A 252 -13.29 0.83 -4.51
CA MET A 252 -13.40 1.74 -5.65
C MET A 252 -14.85 1.95 -6.09
N LEU A 253 -15.62 0.86 -6.18
CA LEU A 253 -17.03 0.90 -6.59
C LEU A 253 -17.90 1.71 -5.61
N LEU A 254 -17.66 1.58 -4.30
CA LEU A 254 -18.35 2.39 -3.27
C LEU A 254 -18.13 3.90 -3.45
N HIS A 255 -17.00 4.28 -4.03
CA HIS A 255 -16.68 5.66 -4.38
C HIS A 255 -17.03 6.03 -5.84
N GLY A 256 -17.75 5.16 -6.55
CA GLY A 256 -18.21 5.39 -7.93
C GLY A 256 -17.11 5.27 -8.99
N VAL A 257 -15.99 4.63 -8.66
CA VAL A 257 -14.87 4.42 -9.58
C VAL A 257 -14.88 2.96 -10.05
N ALA A 258 -15.16 2.75 -11.34
CA ALA A 258 -15.05 1.41 -11.92
C ALA A 258 -13.59 1.04 -12.16
N LEU A 259 -13.22 -0.23 -11.95
CA LEU A 259 -11.84 -0.72 -12.11
C LEU A 259 -11.26 -0.41 -13.50
N ARG A 260 -12.08 -0.54 -14.56
CA ARG A 260 -11.71 -0.16 -15.94
C ARG A 260 -11.25 1.29 -16.09
N SER A 261 -11.69 2.19 -15.22
CA SER A 261 -11.23 3.59 -15.25
C SER A 261 -9.79 3.71 -14.74
N ILE A 262 -9.44 2.87 -13.77
CA ILE A 262 -8.09 2.81 -13.18
C ILE A 262 -7.13 2.14 -14.16
N GLU A 263 -7.58 1.05 -14.78
CA GLU A 263 -6.87 0.36 -15.86
C GLU A 263 -6.46 1.33 -16.98
N LYS A 264 -7.39 2.16 -17.48
CA LYS A 264 -7.07 3.20 -18.48
C LYS A 264 -6.00 4.18 -18.03
N ILE A 265 -6.06 4.64 -16.77
CA ILE A 265 -5.03 5.54 -16.22
C ILE A 265 -3.65 4.86 -16.25
N ILE A 266 -3.59 3.57 -15.91
CA ILE A 266 -2.36 2.78 -15.88
C ILE A 266 -1.83 2.54 -17.30
N ASP A 267 -2.71 2.23 -18.25
CA ASP A 267 -2.34 1.99 -19.65
C ASP A 267 -2.07 3.29 -20.42
N GLY A 268 -2.45 4.45 -19.86
CA GLY A 268 -2.23 5.77 -20.44
C GLY A 268 -3.26 6.16 -21.51
N GLU A 269 -4.49 5.66 -21.38
CA GLU A 269 -5.62 5.90 -22.30
C GLU A 269 -6.60 7.01 -21.85
#